data_AF-A0A2E0QBL8-F1
#
_entry.id   AF-A0A2E0QBL8-F1
#
_cell.length_a   1.000
_cell.length_b   1.000
_cell.length_c   1.000
_cell.angle_alpha   90.00
_cell.angle_beta   90.00
_cell.angle_gamma   90.00
#
_symmetry.space_group_name_H-M   'P 1'
#
loop_
_entity.id
_entity.type
_entity.pdbx_description
1 polymer ?
#
loop_
_entity_poly.entity_id
_entity_poly.type
_entity_poly.pdbx_seq_one_letter_code
_entity_poly.pdbx_strand_id
1 'polypeptide(L)'
;MSLVANFEITTAAEFRNFVIVARTLEMRYERNLELLPAEDYLAMICYLGRVPNMHKGIAGMAVTPELTVFGGARKLINVFALLGSNGIGSQALKFITSQYAHLVLDCYDSDGLVPFYKRHGFNVEKRDENWTPGGPDVVLMRYNGTK
;
A
#
# COMPACT_ATOMS: atom_id res chain seq x y z
N MET A 1 7.28 -18.09 13.48
CA MET A 1 8.00 -18.27 12.21
C MET A 1 7.91 -16.94 11.46
N SER A 2 9.01 -16.20 11.28
CA SER A 2 8.98 -14.96 10.51
C SER A 2 8.78 -15.32 9.05
N LEU A 3 7.63 -14.98 8.47
CA LEU A 3 7.47 -14.99 7.02
C LEU A 3 8.53 -14.08 6.44
N VAL A 4 9.44 -14.59 5.62
CA VAL A 4 10.31 -13.74 4.80
C VAL A 4 9.51 -13.42 3.56
N ALA A 5 9.08 -12.17 3.45
CA ALA A 5 8.42 -11.66 2.26
C ALA A 5 9.48 -11.37 1.19
N ASN A 6 9.45 -12.13 0.09
CA ASN A 6 10.16 -11.74 -1.11
C ASN A 6 9.28 -10.74 -1.86
N PHE A 7 9.80 -9.54 -2.04
CA PHE A 7 9.11 -8.43 -2.63
C PHE A 7 9.88 -7.98 -3.86
N GLU A 8 9.22 -7.97 -5.00
CA GLU A 8 9.82 -7.67 -6.30
C GLU A 8 9.02 -6.59 -7.00
N ILE A 9 9.71 -5.72 -7.73
CA ILE A 9 9.15 -4.68 -8.58
C ILE A 9 8.62 -5.32 -9.87
N THR A 10 7.40 -4.99 -10.27
CA THR A 10 6.71 -5.60 -11.43
C THR A 10 5.87 -4.55 -12.17
N THR A 11 5.44 -4.86 -13.38
CA THR A 11 4.76 -3.92 -14.29
C THR A 11 3.31 -3.63 -13.90
N ALA A 12 2.73 -2.56 -14.46
CA ALA A 12 1.31 -2.21 -14.28
C ALA A 12 0.35 -3.29 -14.78
N ALA A 13 0.70 -3.95 -15.88
CA ALA A 13 -0.09 -5.06 -16.42
C ALA A 13 -0.10 -6.25 -15.46
N GLU A 14 1.05 -6.62 -14.91
CA GLU A 14 1.17 -7.67 -13.92
C GLU A 14 0.42 -7.32 -12.62
N PHE A 15 0.37 -6.03 -12.23
CA PHE A 15 -0.43 -5.57 -11.09
C PHE A 15 -1.90 -5.70 -11.31
N ARG A 16 -2.36 -5.27 -12.47
CA ARG A 16 -3.75 -5.38 -12.82
C ARG A 16 -4.19 -6.85 -12.77
N ASN A 17 -3.39 -7.75 -13.33
CA ASN A 17 -3.64 -9.19 -13.27
C ASN A 17 -3.66 -9.70 -11.82
N PHE A 18 -2.73 -9.25 -10.97
CA PHE A 18 -2.73 -9.56 -9.55
C PHE A 18 -4.03 -9.13 -8.87
N VAL A 19 -4.47 -7.87 -9.04
CA VAL A 19 -5.69 -7.37 -8.38
C VAL A 19 -6.93 -8.10 -8.89
N ILE A 20 -6.99 -8.46 -10.18
CA ILE A 20 -8.05 -9.31 -10.74
C ILE A 20 -8.09 -10.66 -10.01
N VAL A 21 -6.96 -11.33 -9.84
CA VAL A 21 -6.87 -12.60 -9.09
C VAL A 21 -7.21 -12.39 -7.61
N ALA A 22 -6.77 -11.30 -6.98
CA ALA A 22 -7.09 -11.02 -5.59
C ALA A 22 -8.61 -10.82 -5.38
N ARG A 23 -9.30 -10.21 -6.35
CA ARG A 23 -10.77 -10.06 -6.32
C ARG A 23 -11.50 -11.39 -6.41
N THR A 24 -11.02 -12.35 -7.21
CA THR A 24 -11.65 -13.68 -7.27
C THR A 24 -11.48 -14.45 -5.97
N LEU A 25 -10.49 -14.07 -5.14
CA LEU A 25 -10.22 -14.69 -3.86
C LEU A 25 -10.89 -13.96 -2.68
N GLU A 26 -11.11 -12.64 -2.75
CA GLU A 26 -11.76 -11.88 -1.66
C GLU A 26 -12.49 -10.61 -2.14
N MET A 27 -13.82 -10.58 -1.93
CA MET A 27 -14.72 -9.51 -2.42
C MET A 27 -14.35 -8.10 -1.91
N ARG A 28 -13.68 -7.99 -0.76
CA ARG A 28 -13.27 -6.70 -0.18
C ARG A 28 -12.38 -5.84 -1.09
N TYR A 29 -11.78 -6.44 -2.13
CA TYR A 29 -10.94 -5.73 -3.10
C TYR A 29 -11.66 -5.27 -4.36
N GLU A 30 -12.98 -5.46 -4.43
CA GLU A 30 -13.79 -5.11 -5.61
C GLU A 30 -13.64 -3.64 -6.01
N ARG A 31 -13.64 -2.72 -5.03
CA ARG A 31 -13.55 -1.27 -5.27
C ARG A 31 -12.12 -0.75 -5.48
N ASN A 32 -11.10 -1.59 -5.25
CA ASN A 32 -9.71 -1.14 -5.33
C ASN A 32 -9.26 -0.88 -6.78
N LEU A 33 -9.89 -1.50 -7.78
CA LEU A 33 -9.63 -1.21 -9.20
C LEU A 33 -10.36 0.04 -9.69
N GLU A 34 -11.49 0.40 -9.09
CA GLU A 34 -12.21 1.64 -9.43
C GLU A 34 -11.36 2.88 -9.10
N LEU A 35 -10.48 2.75 -8.10
CA LEU A 35 -9.50 3.76 -7.70
C LEU A 35 -8.19 3.70 -8.50
N LEU A 36 -8.05 2.75 -9.43
CA LEU A 36 -6.85 2.53 -10.24
C LEU A 36 -7.12 2.86 -11.72
N PRO A 37 -7.30 4.13 -12.13
CA PRO A 37 -7.25 4.47 -13.55
C PRO A 37 -5.91 3.99 -14.14
N ALA A 38 -5.98 3.32 -15.29
CA ALA A 38 -4.89 2.53 -15.86
C ALA A 38 -3.63 3.32 -16.25
N GLU A 39 -3.68 4.65 -16.20
CA GLU A 39 -2.70 5.54 -16.82
C GLU A 39 -1.90 6.39 -15.81
N ASP A 40 -2.33 6.44 -14.54
CA ASP A 40 -1.77 7.39 -13.54
C ASP A 40 -0.80 6.74 -12.53
N TYR A 41 -0.45 5.47 -12.69
CA TYR A 41 0.41 4.74 -11.75
C TYR A 41 1.72 4.29 -12.42
N LEU A 42 2.86 4.71 -11.87
CA LEU A 42 4.11 3.95 -11.99
C LEU A 42 3.90 2.70 -11.12
N ALA A 43 3.18 1.72 -11.64
CA ALA A 43 2.92 0.51 -10.89
C ALA A 43 4.27 -0.11 -10.48
N MET A 44 4.53 -0.08 -9.18
CA MET A 44 5.40 -1.02 -8.53
C MET A 44 4.56 -1.72 -7.49
N ILE A 45 4.16 -2.94 -7.82
CA ILE A 45 3.78 -3.91 -6.81
C ILE A 45 5.02 -4.57 -6.29
N CYS A 46 4.87 -5.01 -5.05
CA CYS A 46 5.44 -6.21 -4.49
C CYS A 46 4.59 -7.44 -4.84
N TYR A 47 5.14 -8.48 -5.46
CA TYR A 47 4.54 -9.82 -5.42
C TYR A 47 5.18 -10.65 -4.31
N LEU A 48 4.39 -11.12 -3.34
CA LEU A 48 4.82 -12.23 -2.49
C LEU A 48 4.46 -13.54 -3.18
N GLY A 49 5.47 -14.20 -3.73
CA GLY A 49 5.35 -15.54 -4.27
C GLY A 49 4.79 -16.53 -3.25
N ARG A 50 3.99 -17.48 -3.74
CA ARG A 50 3.50 -18.63 -2.96
C ARG A 50 4.62 -19.10 -2.03
N VAL A 51 4.41 -19.00 -0.72
CA VAL A 51 5.28 -19.70 0.23
C VAL A 51 5.15 -21.19 -0.09
N PRO A 52 6.25 -21.92 -0.37
CA PRO A 52 6.17 -23.37 -0.54
C PRO A 52 5.46 -23.96 0.67
N ASN A 53 4.35 -24.69 0.44
CA ASN A 53 3.46 -25.28 1.45
C ASN A 53 2.48 -24.34 2.19
N MET A 54 2.27 -23.08 1.78
CA MET A 54 1.08 -22.31 2.18
C MET A 54 0.08 -22.16 1.04
N HIS A 55 -1.15 -22.59 1.29
CA HIS A 55 -2.25 -22.49 0.33
C HIS A 55 -2.75 -21.05 0.09
N LYS A 56 -2.37 -20.06 0.90
CA LYS A 56 -2.90 -18.70 0.80
C LYS A 56 -1.86 -17.70 1.21
N GLY A 57 -1.43 -16.87 0.26
CA GLY A 57 -0.66 -15.70 0.61
C GLY A 57 -0.32 -14.83 -0.57
N ILE A 58 -1.13 -13.80 -0.81
CA ILE A 58 -0.78 -12.78 -1.77
C ILE A 58 -0.85 -11.42 -1.10
N ALA A 59 0.25 -10.68 -1.16
CA ALA A 59 0.31 -9.31 -0.68
C ALA A 59 0.94 -8.44 -1.76
N GLY A 60 0.51 -7.19 -1.83
CA GLY A 60 0.99 -6.22 -2.80
C GLY A 60 0.69 -4.80 -2.39
N MET A 61 1.27 -3.85 -3.09
CA MET A 61 1.01 -2.43 -2.88
C MET A 61 1.10 -1.68 -4.20
N ALA A 62 0.62 -0.43 -4.24
CA ALA A 62 0.78 0.41 -5.41
C ALA A 62 1.33 1.77 -5.00
N VAL A 63 2.22 2.30 -5.81
CA VAL A 63 2.72 3.68 -5.72
C VAL A 63 2.45 4.43 -7.01
N THR A 64 2.20 5.73 -6.90
CA THR A 64 2.08 6.63 -8.07
C THR A 64 3.46 6.99 -8.61
N PRO A 65 3.54 7.61 -9.81
CA PRO A 65 4.69 8.43 -10.17
C PRO A 65 4.93 9.53 -9.13
N GLU A 66 6.05 10.24 -9.27
CA GLU A 66 6.28 11.45 -8.46
C GLU A 66 5.17 12.46 -8.73
N LEU A 67 4.58 12.93 -7.65
CA LEU A 67 3.50 13.91 -7.68
C LEU A 67 4.08 15.27 -7.28
N THR A 68 4.09 16.21 -8.22
CA THR A 68 4.55 17.59 -7.99
C THR A 68 3.74 18.28 -6.88
N VAL A 69 2.43 17.98 -6.80
CA VAL A 69 1.52 18.46 -5.74
C VAL A 69 1.93 18.02 -4.33
N PHE A 70 2.76 16.98 -4.20
CA PHE A 70 3.33 16.54 -2.93
C PHE A 70 4.85 16.78 -2.85
N GLY A 71 5.37 17.78 -3.57
CA GLY A 71 6.79 18.14 -3.56
C GLY A 71 7.68 17.07 -4.18
N GLY A 72 7.18 16.35 -5.19
CA GLY A 72 7.91 15.24 -5.82
C GLY A 72 7.81 13.91 -5.08
N ALA A 73 7.01 13.82 -4.01
CA ALA A 73 6.76 12.56 -3.33
C ALA A 73 5.85 11.62 -4.17
N ARG A 74 5.98 10.32 -3.94
CA ARG A 74 5.09 9.30 -4.52
C ARG A 74 4.00 8.95 -3.52
N LYS A 75 2.78 8.71 -3.99
CA LYS A 75 1.67 8.29 -3.12
C LYS A 75 1.58 6.76 -3.08
N LEU A 76 1.60 6.19 -1.87
CA LEU A 76 1.27 4.80 -1.58
C LEU A 76 -0.24 4.68 -1.45
N ILE A 77 -0.84 3.89 -2.34
CA ILE A 77 -2.29 3.92 -2.61
C ILE A 77 -3.01 2.77 -1.94
N ASN A 78 -2.34 1.64 -1.74
CA ASN A 78 -2.96 0.47 -1.14
C ASN A 78 -1.93 -0.53 -0.62
N VAL A 79 -2.29 -1.29 0.42
CA VAL A 79 -1.57 -2.48 0.87
C VAL A 79 -2.57 -3.64 0.87
N PHE A 80 -2.46 -4.51 -0.13
CA PHE A 80 -3.22 -5.76 -0.21
C PHE A 80 -2.49 -6.81 0.64
N ALA A 81 -3.21 -7.53 1.47
CA ALA A 81 -2.70 -8.73 2.13
C ALA A 81 -3.84 -9.74 2.29
N LEU A 82 -3.88 -10.75 1.42
CA LEU A 82 -4.73 -11.95 1.51
C LEU A 82 -4.17 -12.96 2.54
N LEU A 83 -3.67 -12.45 3.66
CA LEU A 83 -2.87 -13.20 4.59
C LEU A 83 -3.45 -13.05 5.99
N GLY A 84 -3.85 -14.17 6.59
CA GLY A 84 -4.13 -14.29 8.01
C GLY A 84 -2.85 -14.29 8.86
N SER A 85 -1.75 -13.73 8.35
CA SER A 85 -0.46 -13.72 9.04
C SER A 85 -0.02 -12.30 9.37
N ASN A 86 0.30 -12.12 10.65
CA ASN A 86 0.75 -10.86 11.20
C ASN A 86 2.11 -10.45 10.59
N GLY A 87 2.27 -9.16 10.30
CA GLY A 87 3.59 -8.54 10.00
C GLY A 87 3.91 -8.28 8.52
N ILE A 88 3.11 -8.73 7.56
CA ILE A 88 3.39 -8.50 6.13
C ILE A 88 3.30 -7.03 5.74
N GLY A 89 2.32 -6.29 6.28
CA GLY A 89 2.25 -4.83 6.07
C GLY A 89 3.53 -4.13 6.55
N SER A 90 4.15 -4.62 7.61
CA SER A 90 5.39 -4.06 8.14
C SER A 90 6.58 -4.31 7.19
N GLN A 91 6.68 -5.52 6.64
CA GLN A 91 7.72 -5.84 5.65
C GLN A 91 7.51 -5.06 4.35
N ALA A 92 6.26 -4.93 3.92
CA ALA A 92 5.86 -4.14 2.77
C ALA A 92 6.34 -2.67 2.90
N LEU A 93 6.08 -2.06 4.05
CA LEU A 93 6.52 -0.69 4.33
C LEU A 93 8.05 -0.57 4.38
N LYS A 94 8.76 -1.56 4.94
CA LYS A 94 10.23 -1.58 4.94
C LYS A 94 10.80 -1.68 3.52
N PHE A 95 10.19 -2.51 2.67
CA PHE A 95 10.60 -2.63 1.28
C PHE A 95 10.38 -1.32 0.54
N ILE A 96 9.19 -0.72 0.61
CA ILE A 96 8.90 0.49 -0.18
C ILE A 96 9.72 1.70 0.26
N THR A 97 9.98 1.83 1.56
CA THR A 97 10.83 2.91 2.11
C THR A 97 12.31 2.72 1.79
N SER A 98 12.77 1.49 1.51
CA SER A 98 14.13 1.28 0.96
C SER A 98 14.23 1.69 -0.51
N GLN A 99 13.11 1.63 -1.25
CA GLN A 99 13.06 2.03 -2.65
C GLN A 99 12.87 3.54 -2.84
N TYR A 100 12.21 4.22 -1.91
CA TYR A 100 11.80 5.63 -2.07
C TYR A 100 12.03 6.47 -0.82
N ALA A 101 12.72 7.59 -1.00
CA ALA A 101 12.99 8.56 0.07
C ALA A 101 11.75 9.38 0.46
N HIS A 102 10.87 9.67 -0.49
CA HIS A 102 9.72 10.55 -0.28
C HIS A 102 8.43 9.84 -0.67
N LEU A 103 7.60 9.53 0.33
CA LEU A 103 6.31 8.86 0.17
C LEU A 103 5.21 9.61 0.91
N VAL A 104 3.99 9.58 0.38
CA VAL A 104 2.77 10.01 1.06
C VAL A 104 1.74 8.89 1.03
N LEU A 105 0.80 8.85 1.97
CA LEU A 105 -0.33 7.94 1.96
C LEU A 105 -1.53 8.57 2.65
N ASP A 106 -2.71 8.12 2.28
CA ASP A 106 -3.94 8.39 3.04
C ASP A 106 -4.31 7.15 3.84
N CYS A 107 -4.66 7.33 5.11
CA CYS A 107 -5.24 6.25 5.91
C CYS A 107 -6.39 6.76 6.78
N TYR A 108 -7.34 5.90 7.10
CA TYR A 108 -8.40 6.26 8.04
C TYR A 108 -7.80 6.65 9.40
N ASP A 109 -8.35 7.73 9.96
CA ASP A 109 -8.02 8.16 11.31
C ASP A 109 -8.56 7.16 12.32
N SER A 110 -7.73 6.16 12.62
CA SER A 110 -8.11 5.04 13.48
C SER A 110 -6.94 4.70 14.39
N ASP A 111 -7.28 4.20 15.59
CA ASP A 111 -6.32 3.83 16.64
C ASP A 111 -5.34 2.73 16.20
N GLY A 112 -5.62 2.03 15.11
CA GLY A 112 -4.74 1.02 14.53
C GLY A 112 -3.79 1.56 13.47
N LEU A 113 -4.32 2.27 12.46
CA LEU A 113 -3.56 2.59 11.25
C LEU A 113 -2.57 3.72 11.46
N VAL A 114 -2.97 4.81 12.12
CA VAL A 114 -2.08 5.96 12.32
C VAL A 114 -0.86 5.55 13.17
N PRO A 115 -1.01 4.87 14.33
CA PRO A 115 0.15 4.38 15.08
C PRO A 115 0.97 3.35 14.31
N PHE A 116 0.35 2.52 13.48
CA PHE A 116 1.05 1.57 12.62
C PHE A 116 2.00 2.27 11.65
N TYR A 117 1.53 3.24 10.88
CA TYR A 117 2.39 3.98 9.94
C TYR A 117 3.44 4.84 10.64
N LYS A 118 3.13 5.41 11.81
CA LYS A 118 4.13 6.13 12.63
C LYS A 118 5.33 5.27 13.03
N ARG A 119 5.10 4.00 13.39
CA ARG A 119 6.20 3.05 13.67
C ARG A 119 7.10 2.78 12.46
N HIS A 120 6.63 3.12 11.27
CA HIS A 120 7.36 2.99 10.01
C HIS A 120 7.96 4.32 9.51
N GLY A 121 7.97 5.36 10.36
CA GLY A 121 8.59 6.65 10.04
C GLY A 121 7.69 7.62 9.27
N PHE A 122 6.41 7.30 9.10
CA PHE A 122 5.44 8.25 8.54
C PHE A 122 4.97 9.23 9.61
N ASN A 123 4.86 10.50 9.25
CA ASN A 123 4.37 11.57 10.11
C ASN A 123 3.04 12.10 9.57
N VAL A 124 2.16 12.53 10.46
CA VAL A 124 0.89 13.16 10.07
C VAL A 124 1.19 14.53 9.47
N GLU A 125 0.69 14.77 8.26
CA GLU A 125 0.81 16.06 7.56
C GLU A 125 -0.50 16.84 7.61
N LYS A 126 -1.62 16.15 7.39
CA LYS A 126 -2.96 16.75 7.36
C LYS A 126 -4.00 15.74 7.84
N ARG A 127 -5.06 16.23 8.48
CA ARG A 127 -6.28 15.47 8.79
C ARG A 127 -7.44 16.12 8.05
N ASP A 128 -8.24 15.29 7.39
CA ASP A 128 -9.45 15.68 6.67
C ASP A 128 -10.63 14.97 7.31
N GLU A 129 -11.47 15.75 8.01
CA GLU A 129 -12.70 15.25 8.64
C GLU A 129 -13.76 14.96 7.58
N ASN A 130 -14.54 13.89 7.79
CA ASN A 130 -15.60 13.47 6.88
C ASN A 130 -15.15 13.51 5.41
N TRP A 131 -14.08 12.76 5.09
CA TRP A 131 -13.45 12.80 3.76
C TRP A 131 -14.46 12.58 2.62
N THR A 132 -15.54 11.86 2.91
CA THR A 132 -16.81 11.95 2.20
C THR A 132 -17.93 12.37 3.17
N PRO A 133 -19.03 13.00 2.70
CA PRO A 133 -20.14 13.37 3.59
C PRO A 133 -20.69 12.18 4.38
N GLY A 134 -20.54 12.20 5.70
CA GLY A 134 -20.90 11.09 6.61
C GLY A 134 -19.94 9.90 6.59
N GLY A 135 -18.80 10.03 5.89
CA GLY A 135 -17.72 9.05 5.82
C GLY A 135 -16.67 9.23 6.92
N PRO A 136 -15.67 8.35 6.98
CA PRO A 136 -14.64 8.38 8.00
C PRO A 136 -13.68 9.56 7.80
N ASP A 137 -13.05 9.97 8.91
CA ASP A 137 -11.93 10.90 8.88
C ASP A 137 -10.70 10.22 8.26
N VAL A 138 -9.90 10.99 7.52
CA VAL A 138 -8.70 10.51 6.84
C VAL A 138 -7.50 11.36 7.22
N VAL A 139 -6.35 10.71 7.30
CA VAL A 139 -5.08 11.30 7.64
C VAL A 139 -4.13 11.14 6.47
N LEU A 140 -3.66 12.26 5.94
CA LEU A 140 -2.53 12.30 5.03
C LEU A 140 -1.25 12.16 5.88
N MET A 141 -0.45 11.15 5.55
CA MET A 141 0.82 10.89 6.22
C MET A 141 1.96 10.93 5.23
N ARG A 142 3.13 11.41 5.67
CA ARG A 142 4.34 11.54 4.85
C ARG A 142 5.54 10.85 5.48
N TYR A 143 6.30 10.15 4.65
CA TYR A 143 7.62 9.62 4.94
C TYR A 143 8.69 10.42 4.20
N ASN A 144 9.70 10.87 4.94
CA ASN A 144 10.88 11.55 4.42
C ASN A 144 12.12 10.83 4.96
N GLY A 145 12.62 9.87 4.19
CA GLY A 145 13.86 9.16 4.46
C GLY A 145 15.06 9.85 3.85
N THR A 146 16.24 9.60 4.42
CA THR A 146 17.53 9.85 3.78
C THR A 146 17.89 8.62 2.97
N LYS A 147 18.00 8.76 1.65
CA LYS A 147 18.50 7.68 0.79
C LYS A 147 20.01 7.54 0.87
#